data_AF-A0A7S3WLQ2-F1
#
_entry.id   AF-A0A7S3WLQ2-F1
#
_cell.length_a   1.000
_cell.length_b   1.000
_cell.length_c   1.000
_cell.angle_alpha   90.00
_cell.angle_beta   90.00
_cell.angle_gamma   90.00
#
_symmetry.space_group_name_H-M   'P 1'
#
loop_
_entity.id
_entity.type
_entity.pdbx_description
1 polymer ?
#
loop_
_entity_poly.entity_id
_entity_poly.type
_entity_poly.pdbx_seq_one_letter_code
_entity_poly.pdbx_strand_id
1 'polypeptide(L)'
;ENYGGGQTSSSSSESGSMTQAMQVMMQKPQVLYCGLVCSLFEASMFIFVFNWTPCLMEEGVPNPPFGHIFSAFMIMCMMGSRMFSYLTQFMSLERVGLYTMGAAMVCHMIPIVSGNVVLNFFAFLGFEACVGMYFPMMGTLKGQVVPEELRSTI
;
A
#
# COMPACT_ATOMS: atom_id res chain seq x y z
N GLU A 1 40.32 25.37 0.54
CA GLU A 1 41.52 25.25 1.39
C GLU A 1 41.04 25.24 2.84
N ASN A 2 40.94 24.05 3.43
CA ASN A 2 41.87 23.47 4.43
C ASN A 2 41.33 23.80 5.85
N TYR A 3 41.13 22.88 6.79
CA TYR A 3 42.04 21.83 7.23
C TYR A 3 41.30 20.59 7.76
N GLY A 4 41.73 19.42 7.30
CA GLY A 4 41.47 18.16 8.00
C GLY A 4 42.38 18.01 9.22
N GLY A 5 41.86 17.38 10.27
CA GLY A 5 42.65 16.99 11.44
C GLY A 5 41.80 16.30 12.51
N GLY A 6 41.63 14.99 12.40
CA GLY A 6 41.02 14.18 13.45
C GLY A 6 40.42 12.87 12.94
N GLN A 7 41.26 11.92 12.50
CA GLN A 7 40.84 10.52 12.49
C GLN A 7 40.55 10.10 13.93
N THR A 8 39.29 9.87 14.25
CA THR A 8 38.88 9.12 15.44
C THR A 8 37.67 8.28 15.05
N SER A 9 37.95 7.05 14.64
CA SER A 9 37.11 5.85 14.73
C SER A 9 35.60 6.09 14.91
N SER A 10 34.88 6.42 13.84
CA SER A 10 33.42 6.60 13.83
C SER A 10 32.68 5.37 13.29
N SER A 11 33.05 4.17 13.74
CA SER A 11 32.25 2.95 13.53
C SER A 11 31.11 2.80 14.56
N SER A 12 30.87 3.83 15.40
CA SER A 12 29.89 3.83 16.50
C SER A 12 28.78 4.88 16.37
N SER A 13 28.68 5.62 15.25
CA SER A 13 27.64 6.66 15.05
C SER A 13 26.42 6.21 14.22
N GLU A 14 26.48 5.07 13.52
CA GLU A 14 25.32 4.58 12.73
C GLU A 14 24.23 3.96 13.62
N SER A 15 24.61 3.23 14.67
CA SER A 15 23.65 2.62 15.62
C SER A 15 22.92 3.67 16.47
N GLY A 16 23.60 4.76 16.82
CA GLY A 16 23.00 5.91 17.48
C GLY A 16 21.99 6.63 16.59
N SER A 17 22.33 6.83 15.32
CA SER A 17 21.44 7.47 14.32
C SER A 17 20.17 6.64 14.07
N MET A 18 20.29 5.32 13.93
CA MET A 18 19.14 4.43 13.73
C MET A 18 18.23 4.35 14.97
N THR A 19 18.81 4.29 16.17
CA THR A 19 18.05 4.27 17.43
C THR A 19 17.34 5.61 17.66
N GLN A 20 17.98 6.73 17.32
CA GLN A 20 17.39 8.06 17.40
C GLN A 20 16.28 8.25 16.36
N ALA A 21 16.46 7.77 15.13
CA ALA A 21 15.41 7.75 14.11
C ALA A 21 14.20 6.91 14.57
N MET A 22 14.45 5.72 15.14
CA MET A 22 13.40 4.86 15.70
C MET A 22 12.64 5.55 16.84
N GLN A 23 13.35 6.24 17.73
CA GLN A 23 12.74 6.99 18.83
C GLN A 23 11.88 8.17 18.31
N VAL A 24 12.35 8.89 17.29
CA VAL A 24 11.59 9.98 16.64
C VAL A 24 10.34 9.44 15.93
N MET A 25 10.44 8.29 15.26
CA MET A 25 9.29 7.63 14.64
C MET A 25 8.24 7.22 15.68
N MET A 26 8.67 6.67 16.83
CA MET A 26 7.76 6.28 17.92
C MET A 26 7.12 7.48 18.63
N GLN A 27 7.80 8.63 18.68
CA GLN A 27 7.27 9.84 19.29
C GLN A 27 6.25 10.58 18.42
N LYS A 28 6.27 10.38 17.10
CA LYS A 28 5.32 11.01 16.17
C LYS A 28 4.14 10.06 15.91
N PRO A 29 2.97 10.26 16.53
CA PRO A 29 1.83 9.35 16.37
C PRO A 29 1.36 9.23 14.91
N GLN A 30 1.54 10.26 14.10
CA GLN A 30 1.22 10.24 12.66
C GLN A 30 2.04 9.20 11.89
N VAL A 31 3.32 8.99 12.25
CA VAL A 31 4.18 7.95 11.65
C VAL A 31 3.64 6.57 12.00
N LEU A 32 3.26 6.37 13.26
CA LEU A 32 2.71 5.10 13.72
C LEU A 32 1.38 4.76 13.05
N TYR A 33 0.45 5.71 12.93
CA TYR A 33 -0.81 5.47 12.22
C TYR A 33 -0.60 5.20 10.73
N CYS A 34 0.30 5.93 10.08
CA CYS A 34 0.69 5.65 8.69
C CYS A 34 1.27 4.24 8.54
N GLY A 35 2.17 3.84 9.44
CA GLY A 35 2.76 2.50 9.47
C GLY A 35 1.70 1.42 9.66
N LEU A 36 0.77 1.60 10.59
CA LEU A 36 -0.32 0.67 10.84
C LEU A 36 -1.20 0.49 9.60
N VAL A 37 -1.60 1.58 8.94
CA VAL A 37 -2.40 1.53 7.71
C VAL A 37 -1.62 0.83 6.58
N CYS A 38 -0.32 1.10 6.46
CA CYS A 38 0.60 0.42 5.52
C CYS A 38 0.57 -1.09 5.74
N SER A 39 0.84 -1.52 6.96
CA SER A 39 0.94 -2.93 7.31
C SER A 39 -0.38 -3.67 7.14
N LEU A 40 -1.50 -3.07 7.55
CA LEU A 40 -2.83 -3.68 7.38
C LEU A 40 -3.24 -3.80 5.91
N PHE A 41 -2.97 -2.77 5.11
CA PHE A 41 -3.31 -2.81 3.69
C PHE A 41 -2.42 -3.79 2.92
N GLU A 42 -1.11 -3.80 3.19
CA GLU A 42 -0.21 -4.80 2.59
C GLU A 42 -0.59 -6.21 2.99
N ALA A 43 -0.98 -6.44 4.25
CA ALA A 43 -1.53 -7.73 4.68
C ALA A 43 -2.77 -8.13 3.87
N SER A 44 -3.68 -7.19 3.58
CA SER A 44 -4.85 -7.44 2.73
C SER A 44 -4.45 -7.82 1.29
N MET A 45 -3.41 -7.20 0.73
CA MET A 45 -2.88 -7.56 -0.59
C MET A 45 -2.34 -8.99 -0.61
N PHE A 46 -1.62 -9.42 0.43
CA PHE A 46 -1.15 -10.80 0.53
C PHE A 46 -2.32 -11.78 0.63
N ILE A 47 -3.35 -11.47 1.42
CA ILE A 47 -4.57 -12.29 1.51
C ILE A 47 -5.23 -12.42 0.13
N PHE A 48 -5.34 -11.31 -0.61
CA PHE A 48 -5.86 -11.32 -1.98
C PHE A 48 -5.06 -12.27 -2.89
N VAL A 49 -3.72 -12.18 -2.90
CA VAL A 49 -2.85 -13.02 -3.74
C VAL A 49 -3.08 -14.51 -3.51
N PHE A 50 -3.33 -14.94 -2.28
CA PHE A 50 -3.63 -16.34 -1.98
C PHE A 50 -5.06 -16.75 -2.35
N ASN A 51 -6.02 -15.82 -2.23
CA ASN A 51 -7.44 -16.17 -2.28
C ASN A 51 -8.11 -15.94 -3.64
N TRP A 52 -7.56 -15.09 -4.51
CA TRP A 52 -8.22 -14.76 -5.78
C TRP A 52 -8.41 -15.97 -6.70
N THR A 53 -7.41 -16.86 -6.77
CA THR A 53 -7.46 -18.07 -7.60
C THR A 53 -8.54 -19.06 -7.12
N PRO A 54 -8.54 -19.52 -5.86
CA PRO A 54 -9.57 -20.46 -5.38
C PRO A 54 -10.97 -19.84 -5.42
N CYS A 55 -11.12 -18.54 -5.19
CA CYS A 55 -12.42 -17.87 -5.28
C CYS A 55 -12.99 -17.72 -6.70
N LEU A 56 -12.18 -17.98 -7.74
CA LEU A 56 -12.59 -17.93 -9.15
C LEU A 56 -12.62 -19.30 -9.83
N MET A 57 -12.30 -20.37 -9.10
CA MET A 57 -12.41 -21.75 -9.58
C MET A 57 -13.75 -22.34 -9.15
N GLU A 58 -14.43 -23.02 -10.06
CA GLU A 58 -15.64 -23.80 -9.77
C GLU A 58 -15.39 -25.28 -10.04
N GLU A 59 -15.93 -26.15 -9.18
CA GLU A 59 -15.83 -27.60 -9.37
C GLU A 59 -16.58 -28.03 -10.63
N GLY A 60 -15.93 -28.80 -11.50
CA GLY A 60 -16.53 -29.32 -12.74
C GLY A 60 -16.48 -28.36 -13.94
N VAL A 61 -15.94 -27.15 -13.77
CA VAL A 61 -15.73 -26.18 -14.87
C VAL A 61 -14.24 -26.17 -15.26
N PRO A 62 -13.91 -26.06 -16.56
CA PRO A 62 -12.51 -25.88 -16.99
C PRO A 62 -11.86 -24.67 -16.33
N ASN A 63 -10.56 -24.78 -16.05
CA ASN A 63 -9.79 -23.70 -15.45
C ASN A 63 -9.98 -22.38 -16.21
N PRO A 64 -10.30 -21.28 -15.52
CA PRO A 64 -10.48 -20.00 -16.17
C PRO A 64 -9.16 -19.49 -16.78
N PRO A 65 -9.20 -18.60 -17.77
CA PRO A 65 -8.00 -18.06 -18.39
C PRO A 65 -7.28 -17.09 -17.46
N PHE A 66 -6.45 -17.60 -16.55
CA PHE A 66 -5.74 -16.84 -15.52
C PHE A 66 -4.95 -15.65 -16.07
N GLY A 67 -4.34 -15.78 -17.25
CA GLY A 67 -3.58 -14.70 -17.87
C GLY A 67 -4.45 -13.48 -18.22
N HIS A 68 -5.68 -13.69 -18.68
CA HIS A 68 -6.59 -12.58 -18.98
C HIS A 68 -7.13 -11.93 -17.71
N ILE A 69 -7.46 -12.73 -16.70
CA ILE A 69 -7.89 -12.24 -15.37
C ILE A 69 -6.80 -11.37 -14.74
N PHE A 70 -5.58 -11.88 -14.70
CA PHE A 70 -4.44 -11.14 -14.17
C PHE A 70 -4.16 -9.86 -14.96
N SER A 71 -4.30 -9.90 -16.30
CA SER A 71 -4.16 -8.71 -17.13
C SER A 71 -5.24 -7.65 -16.81
N ALA A 72 -6.47 -8.07 -16.56
CA ALA A 72 -7.54 -7.18 -16.14
C ALA A 72 -7.25 -6.53 -14.77
N PHE A 73 -6.71 -7.29 -13.81
CA PHE A 73 -6.23 -6.75 -12.53
C PHE A 73 -5.17 -5.68 -12.72
N MET A 74 -4.15 -5.93 -13.54
CA MET A 74 -3.10 -4.95 -13.83
C MET A 74 -3.64 -3.67 -14.48
N ILE A 75 -4.60 -3.79 -15.40
CA ILE A 75 -5.27 -2.64 -16.03
C ILE A 75 -6.03 -1.82 -14.97
N MET A 76 -6.80 -2.48 -14.10
CA MET A 76 -7.54 -1.79 -13.04
C MET A 76 -6.60 -1.11 -12.03
N CYS A 77 -5.47 -1.75 -11.69
CA CYS A 77 -4.44 -1.15 -10.84
C CYS A 77 -3.85 0.12 -11.47
N MET A 78 -3.51 0.08 -12.77
CA MET A 78 -3.04 1.28 -13.48
C MET A 78 -4.10 2.39 -13.54
N MET A 79 -5.37 2.02 -13.74
CA MET A 79 -6.49 2.96 -13.72
C MET A 79 -6.66 3.59 -12.33
N GLY A 80 -6.49 2.81 -11.26
CA GLY A 80 -6.51 3.28 -9.87
C GLY A 80 -5.48 4.37 -9.61
N SER A 81 -4.25 4.21 -10.08
CA SER A 81 -3.21 5.25 -9.95
C SER A 81 -3.61 6.57 -10.61
N ARG A 82 -4.28 6.51 -11.76
CA ARG A 82 -4.80 7.71 -12.45
C ARG A 82 -5.98 8.33 -11.70
N MET A 83 -6.87 7.49 -11.17
CA MET A 83 -7.99 7.90 -10.35
C MET A 83 -7.50 8.66 -9.10
N PHE A 84 -6.46 8.17 -8.42
CA PHE A 84 -5.83 8.87 -7.30
C PHE A 84 -5.36 10.28 -7.67
N SER A 85 -4.63 10.43 -8.78
CA SER A 85 -4.13 11.73 -9.23
C SER A 85 -5.25 12.71 -9.54
N TYR A 86 -6.42 12.23 -9.98
CA TYR A 86 -7.59 13.05 -10.19
C TYR A 86 -8.28 13.40 -8.87
N LEU A 87 -8.55 12.42 -7.99
CA LEU A 87 -9.26 12.63 -6.72
C LEU A 87 -8.52 13.58 -5.78
N THR A 88 -7.19 13.53 -5.76
CA THR A 88 -6.37 14.42 -4.93
C THR A 88 -6.39 15.89 -5.37
N GLN A 89 -6.93 16.21 -6.55
CA GLN A 89 -7.21 17.59 -6.95
C GLN A 89 -8.47 18.17 -6.28
N PHE A 90 -9.40 17.30 -5.86
CA PHE A 90 -10.69 17.71 -5.31
C PHE A 90 -10.81 17.42 -3.80
N MET A 91 -10.03 16.49 -3.26
CA MET A 91 -10.13 16.03 -1.88
C MET A 91 -8.76 15.95 -1.20
N SER A 92 -8.75 16.03 0.14
CA SER A 92 -7.53 15.83 0.93
C SER A 92 -7.08 14.36 0.88
N LEU A 93 -5.76 14.15 1.03
CA LEU A 93 -5.13 12.83 0.96
C LEU A 93 -5.73 11.84 1.96
N GLU A 94 -6.05 12.29 3.17
CA GLU A 94 -6.61 11.47 4.24
C GLU A 94 -8.01 10.95 3.87
N ARG A 95 -8.84 11.80 3.24
CA ARG A 95 -10.17 11.41 2.78
C ARG A 95 -10.08 10.39 1.65
N VAL A 96 -9.20 10.61 0.68
CA VAL A 96 -8.94 9.66 -0.42
C VAL A 96 -8.50 8.31 0.15
N GLY A 97 -7.62 8.31 1.16
CA GLY A 97 -7.20 7.09 1.83
C GLY A 97 -8.31 6.38 2.57
N LEU A 98 -9.13 7.10 3.34
CA LEU A 98 -10.29 6.51 4.03
C LEU A 98 -11.28 5.87 3.04
N TYR A 99 -11.59 6.53 1.92
CA TYR A 99 -12.46 5.96 0.90
C TYR A 99 -11.84 4.73 0.23
N THR A 100 -10.54 4.76 -0.06
CA THR A 100 -9.81 3.63 -0.64
C THR A 100 -9.83 2.41 0.28
N MET A 101 -9.56 2.61 1.58
CA MET A 101 -9.59 1.55 2.59
C MET A 101 -11.00 0.99 2.79
N GLY A 102 -12.00 1.86 2.85
CA GLY A 102 -13.41 1.45 2.95
C GLY A 102 -13.87 0.65 1.72
N ALA A 103 -13.49 1.09 0.52
CA ALA A 103 -13.79 0.36 -0.72
C ALA A 103 -13.09 -1.01 -0.75
N ALA A 104 -11.82 -1.08 -0.36
CA ALA A 104 -11.06 -2.33 -0.28
C ALA A 104 -11.71 -3.34 0.69
N MET A 105 -12.17 -2.87 1.85
CA MET A 105 -12.89 -3.69 2.82
C MET A 105 -14.19 -4.27 2.23
N VAL A 106 -14.99 -3.45 1.54
CA VAL A 106 -16.22 -3.91 0.89
C VAL A 106 -15.91 -4.94 -0.20
N CYS A 107 -14.85 -4.71 -0.99
CA CYS A 107 -14.42 -5.65 -2.03
C CYS A 107 -14.02 -7.02 -1.44
N HIS A 108 -13.34 -7.05 -0.29
CA HIS A 108 -13.00 -8.31 0.39
C HIS A 108 -14.19 -8.99 1.05
N MET A 109 -15.19 -8.23 1.50
CA MET A 109 -16.41 -8.79 2.09
C MET A 109 -17.25 -9.54 1.06
N ILE A 110 -17.25 -9.11 -0.22
CA ILE A 110 -18.07 -9.73 -1.26
C ILE A 110 -17.75 -11.23 -1.43
N PRO A 111 -16.51 -11.68 -1.69
CA PRO A 111 -16.20 -13.11 -1.81
C PRO A 111 -16.54 -13.98 -0.60
N ILE A 112 -16.68 -13.39 0.58
CA ILE A 112 -17.04 -14.12 1.80
C ILE A 112 -18.55 -14.41 1.83
N VAL A 113 -19.36 -13.45 1.38
CA VAL A 113 -20.83 -13.55 1.42
C VAL A 113 -21.43 -14.06 0.11
N SER A 114 -20.73 -13.84 -1.00
CA SER A 114 -21.13 -14.24 -2.35
C SER A 114 -20.52 -15.59 -2.70
N GLY A 115 -21.38 -16.56 -3.00
CA GLY A 115 -21.00 -17.80 -3.68
C GLY A 115 -20.92 -17.67 -5.20
N ASN A 116 -20.96 -16.44 -5.75
CA ASN A 116 -21.01 -16.20 -7.19
C ASN A 116 -19.64 -15.74 -7.71
N VAL A 117 -19.04 -16.54 -8.59
CA VAL A 117 -17.71 -16.27 -9.15
C VAL A 117 -17.64 -14.97 -9.95
N VAL A 118 -18.71 -14.59 -10.65
CA VAL A 118 -18.77 -13.33 -11.41
C VAL A 118 -18.73 -12.12 -10.47
N LEU A 119 -19.48 -12.16 -9.37
CA LEU A 119 -19.43 -11.10 -8.36
C LEU A 119 -18.06 -11.02 -7.70
N ASN A 120 -17.44 -12.17 -7.41
CA ASN A 120 -16.10 -12.23 -6.83
C ASN A 120 -15.07 -11.62 -7.77
N PHE A 121 -15.17 -11.89 -9.08
CA PHE A 121 -14.29 -11.30 -10.10
C PHE A 121 -14.38 -9.77 -10.13
N PHE A 122 -15.59 -9.20 -10.16
CA PHE A 122 -15.76 -7.75 -10.13
C PHE A 122 -15.31 -7.12 -8.81
N ALA A 123 -15.51 -7.81 -7.68
CA ALA A 123 -14.99 -7.38 -6.39
C ALA A 123 -13.46 -7.33 -6.38
N PHE A 124 -12.79 -8.34 -6.94
CA PHE A 124 -11.34 -8.36 -7.08
C PHE A 124 -10.80 -7.28 -8.03
N LEU A 125 -11.51 -6.98 -9.12
CA LEU A 125 -11.18 -5.84 -9.99
C LEU A 125 -11.28 -4.50 -9.24
N GLY A 126 -12.31 -4.33 -8.40
CA GLY A 126 -12.47 -3.15 -7.55
C GLY A 126 -11.36 -3.05 -6.49
N PHE A 127 -10.99 -4.17 -5.88
CA PHE A 127 -9.87 -4.22 -4.93
C PHE A 127 -8.56 -3.82 -5.60
N GLU A 128 -8.28 -4.31 -6.81
CA GLU A 128 -7.07 -3.93 -7.56
C GLU A 128 -7.03 -2.46 -7.95
N ALA A 129 -8.18 -1.85 -8.24
CA ALA A 129 -8.24 -0.39 -8.40
C ALA A 129 -7.85 0.34 -7.10
N CYS A 130 -8.25 -0.19 -5.93
CA CYS A 130 -7.86 0.36 -4.63
C CYS A 130 -6.36 0.20 -4.37
N VAL A 131 -5.78 -0.95 -4.74
CA VAL A 131 -4.33 -1.19 -4.69
C VAL A 131 -3.59 -0.18 -5.58
N GLY A 132 -4.11 0.09 -6.78
CA GLY A 132 -3.59 1.13 -7.66
C GLY A 132 -3.57 2.52 -7.03
N MET A 133 -4.63 2.88 -6.29
CA MET A 133 -4.67 4.15 -5.55
C MET A 133 -3.72 4.18 -4.34
N TYR A 134 -3.52 3.03 -3.69
CA TYR A 134 -2.69 2.90 -2.49
C TYR A 134 -1.22 3.28 -2.71
N PHE A 135 -0.61 2.85 -3.82
CA PHE A 135 0.81 3.13 -4.10
C PHE A 135 1.16 4.62 -4.13
N PRO A 136 0.52 5.47 -4.95
CA PRO A 136 0.82 6.90 -4.98
C PRO A 136 0.37 7.62 -3.70
N MET A 137 -0.70 7.14 -3.05
CA MET A 137 -1.14 7.64 -1.75
C MET A 137 -0.04 7.48 -0.69
N MET A 138 0.49 6.26 -0.53
CA MET A 138 1.53 6.01 0.46
C MET A 138 2.85 6.68 0.10
N GLY A 139 3.18 6.79 -1.19
CA GLY A 139 4.33 7.59 -1.63
C GLY A 139 4.22 9.05 -1.19
N THR A 140 3.03 9.64 -1.33
CA THR A 140 2.76 11.03 -0.91
C THR A 140 2.77 11.17 0.61
N LEU A 141 2.10 10.26 1.32
CA LEU A 141 1.98 10.31 2.78
C LEU A 141 3.33 10.13 3.48
N LYS A 142 4.15 9.18 3.03
CA LYS A 142 5.52 8.98 3.54
C LYS A 142 6.38 10.23 3.27
N GLY A 143 6.20 10.88 2.12
CA GLY A 143 6.90 12.13 1.80
C GLY A 143 6.52 13.32 2.68
N GLN A 144 5.32 13.36 3.24
CA GLN A 144 4.86 14.42 4.15
C GLN A 144 5.24 14.15 5.62
N VAL A 145 5.28 12.88 6.01
CA VAL A 145 5.50 12.46 7.40
C VAL A 145 6.99 12.37 7.76
N VAL A 146 7.86 12.09 6.79
CA VAL A 146 9.32 12.02 7.00
C VAL A 146 9.93 13.42 6.95
N PRO A 147 10.50 13.94 8.05
CA PRO A 147 11.19 15.24 8.04
C PRO A 147 12.41 15.23 7.11
N GLU A 148 12.64 16.32 6.38
CA GLU A 148 13.74 16.45 5.41
C GLU A 148 15.12 16.08 5.98
N GLU A 149 15.31 16.33 7.27
CA GLU A 149 16.55 16.09 8.04
C GLU A 149 16.92 14.60 8.16
N LEU A 150 15.95 13.68 8.04
CA LEU A 150 16.16 12.23 8.24
C LEU A 150 16.00 11.41 6.94
N ARG A 151 15.72 12.08 5.82
CA ARG A 151 15.36 11.42 4.54
C ARG A 151 16.53 10.67 3.88
N SER A 152 17.77 10.95 4.28
CA SER A 152 18.98 10.24 3.80
C SER A 152 19.36 9.03 4.65
N THR A 153 18.76 8.87 5.83
CA THR A 153 19.06 7.78 6.79
C THR A 153 18.00 6.67 6.75
N ILE A 154 16.80 6.94 6.22
CA ILE A 154 15.65 6.02 6.14
C ILE A 154 15.43 5.57 4.70
#